data_AF-A0AAF0UWW9-F1
#
_entry.id   AF-A0AAF0UWW9-F1
#
_cell.length_a   1.000
_cell.length_b   1.000
_cell.length_c   1.000
_cell.angle_alpha   90.00
_cell.angle_beta   90.00
_cell.angle_gamma   90.00
#
_symmetry.space_group_name_H-M   'P 1'
#
loop_
_entity.id
_entity.type
_entity.pdbx_description
1 polymer ?
#
loop_
_entity_poly.entity_id
_entity_poly.type
_entity_poly.pdbx_seq_one_letter_code
_entity_poly.pdbx_strand_id
1 'polypeptide(L)'
;METQLVKSLDNGDESNTKKLHIVMFPWLAFGHIIPFLELSKFIARKGHKISFISTPRNIDRLPKIPYEFSNSITFVKIPLPKIDGLPKDAEATIDIITSEEMTHLKKAMDGMEKDVTNFLEKNSPDWIIQDFAQYWLAPISAKLGISRIFYGIINAWFLSFLGSFENMIDTNNCTSPPKLEDFLVPPKWVPFETKAAYRLHEERWMVESSQKNVSGVSDMYRNGVTIEGANAIIIRHCNEFEGQWLKLLEDLHHMPVLPTGLMPPIVESSSDEKNESWISIKEWLDEKPKGSIVYVALGSEVTVGQSEINELARGLELSGSPFFWVLRKSSGLGNNDPIVLPNGFEERTKGQGIVWKSWAPQMKILSHKSVGGFLTHCGWSSTIEGLMFGRPLIMLPFLVDQGLNARILEDKWVGVEVPRNEENGSYTSNSVANSVKLVMVGNDGKLIRGKAKEMRAIFGNKELQDKYIENLIKFLENHKKVKN
;
A
#
# COMPACT_ATOMS: atom_id res chain seq x y z
N MET A 1 -25.55 36.99 12.24
CA MET A 1 -24.55 37.60 11.34
C MET A 1 -23.96 36.49 10.49
N GLU A 2 -24.80 36.03 9.57
CA GLU A 2 -24.45 35.12 8.49
C GLU A 2 -23.98 35.94 7.30
N THR A 3 -23.33 35.26 6.36
CA THR A 3 -23.05 35.69 4.98
C THR A 3 -21.85 36.61 4.79
N GLN A 4 -20.69 36.01 4.50
CA GLN A 4 -19.81 36.38 3.37
C GLN A 4 -18.59 35.46 3.32
N LEU A 5 -18.62 34.44 2.45
CA LEU A 5 -17.47 33.89 1.72
C LEU A 5 -17.90 32.70 0.83
N VAL A 6 -18.90 32.92 -0.03
CA VAL A 6 -19.12 32.07 -1.21
C VAL A 6 -19.67 32.97 -2.31
N LYS A 7 -18.83 33.35 -3.29
CA LYS A 7 -19.21 33.75 -4.67
C LYS A 7 -17.96 34.10 -5.49
N SER A 8 -17.55 33.19 -6.36
CA SER A 8 -17.26 33.46 -7.78
C SER A 8 -16.78 32.15 -8.44
N LEU A 9 -17.75 31.36 -8.90
CA LEU A 9 -17.54 30.31 -9.88
C LEU A 9 -18.65 30.48 -10.90
N ASP A 10 -18.48 31.44 -11.81
CA ASP A 10 -18.87 31.25 -13.20
C ASP A 10 -18.29 32.40 -14.03
N ASN A 11 -17.33 32.05 -14.87
CA ASN A 11 -17.13 32.64 -16.18
C ASN A 11 -16.25 31.65 -16.95
N GLY A 12 -16.87 31.00 -17.94
CA GLY A 12 -16.19 30.14 -18.88
C GLY A 12 -15.12 30.91 -19.62
N ASP A 13 -13.88 30.46 -19.43
CA ASP A 13 -12.77 30.72 -20.32
C ASP A 13 -12.23 29.33 -20.64
N GLU A 14 -12.13 28.98 -21.94
CA GLU A 14 -11.47 27.75 -22.38
C GLU A 14 -10.08 27.72 -21.76
N SER A 15 -9.91 26.89 -20.73
CA SER A 15 -8.75 26.97 -19.86
C SER A 15 -7.49 26.65 -20.66
N ASN A 16 -6.60 27.64 -20.74
CA ASN A 16 -5.21 27.42 -21.06
C ASN A 16 -4.61 26.62 -19.90
N THR A 17 -4.85 25.30 -19.87
CA THR A 17 -4.43 24.41 -18.78
C THR A 17 -2.92 24.50 -18.65
N LYS A 18 -2.46 24.98 -17.48
CA LYS A 18 -1.04 25.19 -17.24
C LYS A 18 -0.36 23.82 -17.18
N LYS A 19 0.38 23.48 -18.24
CA LYS A 19 1.19 22.26 -18.26
C LYS A 19 2.23 22.29 -17.15
N LEU A 20 2.15 21.33 -16.23
CA LEU A 20 3.05 21.21 -15.08
C LEU A 20 4.14 20.19 -15.42
N HIS A 21 5.33 20.37 -14.85
CA HIS A 21 6.35 19.32 -14.76
C HIS A 21 6.43 18.82 -13.31
N ILE A 22 6.08 17.55 -13.12
CA ILE A 22 6.01 16.91 -11.81
C ILE A 22 7.03 15.76 -11.75
N VAL A 23 7.82 15.73 -10.69
CA VAL A 23 8.72 14.62 -10.38
C VAL A 23 8.05 13.67 -9.42
N MET A 24 8.17 12.37 -9.68
CA MET A 24 7.70 11.29 -8.82
C MET A 24 8.91 10.56 -8.26
N PHE A 25 8.99 10.41 -6.94
CA PHE A 25 10.10 9.74 -6.28
C PHE A 25 9.63 8.80 -5.16
N PRO A 26 9.15 7.59 -5.50
CA PRO A 26 8.64 6.62 -4.54
C PRO A 26 9.77 5.94 -3.72
N TRP A 27 9.41 5.38 -2.56
CA TRP A 27 10.24 4.41 -1.85
C TRP A 27 10.48 3.15 -2.73
N LEU A 28 11.62 2.48 -2.54
CA LEU A 28 12.08 1.34 -3.35
C LEU A 28 11.36 0.01 -3.01
N ALA A 29 10.03 0.05 -2.91
CA ALA A 29 9.16 -1.10 -2.71
C ALA A 29 8.06 -1.10 -3.78
N PHE A 30 7.70 -2.26 -4.35
CA PHE A 30 6.71 -2.30 -5.42
C PHE A 30 5.31 -1.94 -4.93
N GLY A 31 5.02 -2.16 -3.64
CA GLY A 31 3.84 -1.61 -2.97
C GLY A 31 3.73 -0.08 -3.06
N HIS A 32 4.84 0.64 -3.22
CA HIS A 32 4.91 2.11 -3.35
C HIS A 32 5.09 2.56 -4.81
N ILE A 33 6.03 1.94 -5.54
CA ILE A 33 6.37 2.31 -6.92
C ILE A 33 5.14 2.20 -7.84
N ILE A 34 4.34 1.14 -7.70
CA ILE A 34 3.17 0.91 -8.58
C ILE A 34 2.08 1.99 -8.38
N PRO A 35 1.62 2.29 -7.15
CA PRO A 35 0.69 3.41 -6.94
C PRO A 35 1.20 4.77 -7.43
N PHE A 36 2.49 5.08 -7.28
CA PHE A 36 3.07 6.29 -7.85
C PHE A 36 2.99 6.29 -9.38
N LEU A 37 3.25 5.14 -10.02
CA LEU A 37 3.17 5.01 -11.47
C LEU A 37 1.72 5.14 -11.96
N GLU A 38 0.75 4.58 -11.24
CA GLU A 38 -0.67 4.77 -11.58
C GLU A 38 -1.09 6.23 -11.44
N LEU A 39 -0.73 6.90 -10.35
CA LEU A 39 -0.98 8.34 -10.20
C LEU A 39 -0.32 9.16 -11.32
N SER A 40 0.89 8.78 -11.74
CA SER A 40 1.59 9.40 -12.88
C SER A 40 0.79 9.31 -14.17
N LYS A 41 0.16 8.17 -14.46
CA LYS A 41 -0.69 7.98 -15.64
C LYS A 41 -1.92 8.88 -15.56
N PHE A 42 -2.58 8.96 -14.40
CA PHE A 42 -3.73 9.83 -14.21
C PHE A 42 -3.40 11.31 -14.45
N ILE A 43 -2.28 11.78 -13.91
CA ILE A 43 -1.82 13.16 -14.10
C ILE A 43 -1.40 13.40 -15.57
N ALA A 44 -0.70 12.45 -16.19
CA ALA A 44 -0.29 12.55 -17.59
C ALA A 44 -1.48 12.62 -18.57
N ARG A 45 -2.60 11.93 -18.27
CA ARG A 45 -3.85 12.01 -19.07
C ARG A 45 -4.42 13.42 -19.14
N LYS A 46 -4.19 14.26 -18.13
CA LYS A 46 -4.62 15.67 -18.13
C LYS A 46 -3.60 16.61 -18.79
N GLY A 47 -2.55 16.07 -19.42
CA GLY A 47 -1.60 16.82 -20.24
C GLY A 47 -0.33 17.29 -19.53
N HIS A 48 -0.17 16.98 -18.24
CA HIS A 48 1.05 17.33 -17.49
C HIS A 48 2.22 16.37 -17.81
N LYS A 49 3.44 16.86 -17.58
CA LYS A 49 4.69 16.11 -17.79
C LYS A 49 5.14 15.47 -16.47
N ILE A 50 5.50 14.20 -16.52
CA ILE A 50 6.03 13.42 -15.40
C ILE A 50 7.49 13.03 -15.67
N SER A 51 8.33 13.22 -14.67
CA SER A 51 9.62 12.54 -14.55
C SER A 51 9.57 11.57 -13.38
N PHE A 52 9.65 10.28 -13.67
CA PHE A 52 9.50 9.23 -12.68
C PHE A 52 10.88 8.68 -12.33
N ILE A 53 11.38 9.04 -11.15
CA ILE A 53 12.71 8.67 -10.65
C ILE A 53 12.62 7.32 -9.97
N SER A 54 13.49 6.40 -10.39
CA SER A 54 13.77 5.15 -9.68
C SER A 54 15.11 4.59 -10.13
N THR A 55 15.56 3.51 -9.51
CA THR A 55 16.79 2.82 -9.86
C THR A 55 16.66 2.04 -11.18
N PRO A 56 17.77 1.75 -11.90
CA PRO A 56 17.73 1.10 -13.21
C PRO A 56 16.96 -0.22 -13.24
N ARG A 57 17.23 -1.16 -12.32
CA ARG A 57 16.58 -2.48 -12.30
C ARG A 57 15.10 -2.35 -11.94
N ASN A 58 14.74 -1.43 -11.06
CA ASN A 58 13.34 -1.20 -10.73
C ASN A 58 12.56 -0.65 -11.93
N ILE A 59 13.12 0.29 -12.69
CA ILE A 59 12.51 0.75 -13.95
C ILE A 59 12.36 -0.41 -14.94
N ASP A 60 13.37 -1.29 -15.06
CA ASP A 60 13.31 -2.43 -15.99
C ASP A 60 12.30 -3.51 -15.58
N ARG A 61 11.92 -3.56 -14.30
CA ARG A 61 10.86 -4.44 -13.76
C ARG A 61 9.45 -3.85 -13.96
N LEU A 62 9.32 -2.55 -14.26
CA LEU A 62 8.02 -1.91 -14.42
C LEU A 62 7.37 -2.26 -15.77
N PRO A 63 6.03 -2.23 -15.85
CA PRO A 63 5.35 -2.36 -17.13
C PRO A 63 5.78 -1.23 -18.06
N LYS A 64 5.88 -1.54 -19.35
CA LYS A 64 6.16 -0.53 -20.39
C LYS A 64 5.09 0.54 -20.36
N ILE A 65 5.52 1.80 -20.53
CA ILE A 65 4.61 2.93 -20.64
C ILE A 65 3.78 2.77 -21.92
N PRO A 66 2.43 2.80 -21.85
CA PRO A 66 1.57 2.83 -23.02
C PRO A 66 1.94 3.97 -23.98
N TYR A 67 1.82 3.76 -25.30
CA TYR A 67 2.21 4.74 -26.32
C TYR A 67 1.57 6.12 -26.10
N GLU A 68 0.32 6.16 -25.62
CA GLU A 68 -0.41 7.38 -25.28
C GLU A 68 0.30 8.28 -24.24
N PHE A 69 1.17 7.71 -23.39
CA PHE A 69 1.93 8.44 -22.37
C PHE A 69 3.39 8.65 -22.73
N SER A 70 3.86 8.18 -23.89
CA SER A 70 5.28 8.22 -24.27
C SER A 70 5.88 9.63 -24.27
N ASN A 71 5.08 10.65 -24.58
CA ASN A 71 5.49 12.05 -24.59
C ASN A 71 5.27 12.78 -23.25
N SER A 72 4.59 12.14 -22.29
CA SER A 72 4.18 12.74 -21.02
C SER A 72 4.91 12.13 -19.83
N ILE A 73 5.30 10.85 -19.86
CA ILE A 73 6.00 10.18 -18.76
C ILE A 73 7.40 9.79 -19.22
N THR A 74 8.41 10.26 -18.49
CA THR A 74 9.81 9.89 -18.70
C THR A 74 10.32 9.14 -17.48
N PHE A 75 10.78 7.90 -17.67
CA PHE A 75 11.53 7.19 -16.63
C PHE A 75 12.95 7.74 -16.51
N VAL A 76 13.33 8.09 -15.28
CA VAL A 76 14.64 8.65 -14.95
C VAL A 76 15.37 7.63 -14.10
N LYS A 77 16.34 6.95 -14.71
CA LYS A 77 17.17 5.94 -14.05
C LYS A 77 18.31 6.62 -13.30
N ILE A 78 18.27 6.58 -11.96
CA ILE A 78 19.38 7.05 -11.10
C ILE A 78 19.97 5.84 -10.37
N PRO A 79 21.25 5.49 -10.60
CA PRO A 79 21.88 4.34 -9.96
C PRO A 79 21.84 4.43 -8.43
N LEU A 80 21.55 3.30 -7.79
CA LEU A 80 21.69 3.18 -6.35
C LEU A 80 23.18 3.02 -6.00
N PRO A 81 23.75 3.78 -5.04
CA PRO A 81 25.13 3.60 -4.63
C PRO A 81 25.31 2.23 -3.97
N LYS A 82 26.50 1.66 -4.15
CA LYS A 82 26.86 0.39 -3.50
C LYS A 82 27.20 0.64 -2.04
N ILE A 83 26.55 -0.09 -1.15
CA ILE A 83 26.72 -0.01 0.30
C ILE A 83 27.07 -1.40 0.83
N ASP A 84 28.08 -1.49 1.69
CA ASP A 84 28.41 -2.73 2.39
C ASP A 84 27.22 -3.18 3.26
N GLY A 85 26.87 -4.46 3.25
CA GLY A 85 25.70 -5.00 3.95
C GLY A 85 24.43 -5.10 3.11
N LEU A 86 24.44 -4.62 1.86
CA LEU A 86 23.35 -4.82 0.90
C LEU A 86 23.74 -5.94 -0.10
N PRO A 87 22.84 -6.88 -0.45
CA PRO A 87 23.13 -7.92 -1.44
C PRO A 87 23.54 -7.33 -2.78
N LYS A 88 24.37 -8.09 -3.51
CA LYS A 88 24.82 -7.67 -4.85
C LYS A 88 23.60 -7.45 -5.75
N ASP A 89 23.58 -6.28 -6.39
CA ASP A 89 22.54 -5.81 -7.30
C ASP A 89 21.18 -5.51 -6.65
N ALA A 90 21.01 -5.62 -5.33
CA ALA A 90 19.74 -5.30 -4.68
C ALA A 90 19.38 -3.81 -4.84
N GLU A 91 18.19 -3.55 -5.37
CA GLU A 91 17.70 -2.20 -5.62
C GLU A 91 16.27 -1.96 -5.07
N ALA A 92 15.63 -2.98 -4.49
CA ALA A 92 14.30 -2.89 -3.91
C ALA A 92 14.09 -3.85 -2.73
N THR A 93 12.99 -3.65 -1.99
CA THR A 93 12.59 -4.52 -0.87
C THR A 93 12.43 -5.99 -1.25
N ILE A 94 12.09 -6.28 -2.51
CA ILE A 94 11.96 -7.64 -3.04
C ILE A 94 13.30 -8.37 -3.22
N ASP A 95 14.42 -7.62 -3.20
CA ASP A 95 15.78 -8.16 -3.37
C ASP A 95 16.47 -8.47 -2.03
N ILE A 96 15.82 -8.15 -0.91
CA ILE A 96 16.37 -8.29 0.45
C ILE A 96 15.48 -9.23 1.30
N ILE A 97 16.05 -9.77 2.37
CA ILE A 97 15.39 -10.79 3.21
C ILE A 97 15.31 -10.34 4.67
N THR A 98 16.32 -9.61 5.15
CA THR A 98 16.46 -9.25 6.56
C THR A 98 16.09 -7.80 6.83
N SER A 99 15.71 -7.50 8.08
CA SER A 99 15.48 -6.12 8.53
C SER A 99 16.76 -5.28 8.47
N GLU A 100 17.93 -5.90 8.70
CA GLU A 100 19.22 -5.22 8.59
C GLU A 100 19.51 -4.76 7.15
N GLU A 101 19.31 -5.62 6.15
CA GLU A 101 19.45 -5.25 4.73
C GLU A 101 18.49 -4.11 4.34
N MET A 102 17.29 -4.06 4.94
CA MET A 102 16.35 -2.95 4.73
C MET A 102 16.92 -1.62 5.19
N THR A 103 17.66 -1.60 6.30
CA THR A 103 18.32 -0.39 6.79
C THR A 103 19.48 0.05 5.87
N HIS A 104 20.20 -0.91 5.28
CA HIS A 104 21.22 -0.64 4.27
C HIS A 104 20.63 -0.12 2.95
N LEU A 105 19.46 -0.63 2.54
CA LEU A 105 18.73 -0.13 1.37
C LEU A 105 18.31 1.34 1.56
N LYS A 106 17.84 1.71 2.76
CA LYS A 106 17.53 3.11 3.11
C LYS A 106 18.76 4.01 3.02
N LYS A 107 19.89 3.56 3.59
CA LYS A 107 21.19 4.26 3.50
C LYS A 107 21.65 4.42 2.05
N ALA A 108 21.45 3.41 1.21
CA ALA A 108 21.77 3.48 -0.21
C ALA A 108 20.87 4.51 -0.92
N MET A 109 19.58 4.57 -0.60
CA MET A 109 18.68 5.60 -1.14
C MET A 109 19.09 7.01 -0.71
N ASP A 110 19.60 7.19 0.51
CA ASP A 110 20.13 8.49 0.96
C ASP A 110 21.30 8.95 0.10
N GLY A 111 22.17 8.02 -0.30
CA GLY A 111 23.30 8.34 -1.19
C GLY A 111 22.91 8.73 -2.61
N MET A 112 21.62 8.68 -3.00
CA MET A 112 21.13 9.23 -4.27
C MET A 112 21.02 10.77 -4.26
N GLU A 113 21.22 11.42 -3.11
CA GLU A 113 21.04 12.87 -2.89
C GLU A 113 21.67 13.72 -4.01
N LYS A 114 22.95 13.48 -4.32
CA LYS A 114 23.70 14.28 -5.28
C LYS A 114 23.10 14.21 -6.69
N ASP A 115 22.79 13.00 -7.16
CA ASP A 115 22.32 12.80 -8.53
C ASP A 115 20.88 13.27 -8.71
N VAL A 116 20.04 13.10 -7.68
CA VAL A 116 18.69 13.69 -7.64
C VAL A 116 18.77 15.22 -7.64
N THR A 117 19.67 15.80 -6.85
CA THR A 117 19.88 17.26 -6.82
C THR A 117 20.25 17.82 -8.19
N ASN A 118 21.27 17.23 -8.84
CA ASN A 118 21.68 17.62 -10.19
C ASN A 118 20.53 17.50 -11.20
N PHE A 119 19.70 16.46 -11.08
CA PHE A 119 18.52 16.29 -11.92
C PHE A 119 17.50 17.42 -11.70
N LEU A 120 17.21 17.78 -10.46
CA LEU A 120 16.26 18.83 -10.12
C LEU A 120 16.73 20.22 -10.55
N GLU A 121 18.02 20.52 -10.38
CA GLU A 121 18.63 21.77 -10.87
C GLU A 121 18.48 21.91 -12.39
N LYS A 122 18.85 20.85 -13.12
CA LYS A 122 18.83 20.84 -14.59
C LYS A 122 17.41 20.96 -15.17
N ASN A 123 16.43 20.31 -14.54
CA ASN A 123 15.09 20.19 -15.10
C ASN A 123 14.10 21.20 -14.52
N SER A 124 14.36 21.73 -13.32
CA SER A 124 13.54 22.73 -12.65
C SER A 124 12.02 22.39 -12.68
N PRO A 125 11.57 21.27 -12.10
CA PRO A 125 10.15 20.91 -12.07
C PRO A 125 9.32 21.90 -11.25
N ASP A 126 7.99 21.91 -11.45
CA ASP A 126 7.06 22.70 -10.63
C ASP A 126 6.82 22.02 -9.26
N TRP A 127 6.73 20.69 -9.28
CA TRP A 127 6.43 19.86 -8.11
C TRP A 127 7.35 18.65 -8.02
N ILE A 128 7.63 18.21 -6.78
CA ILE A 128 8.09 16.87 -6.47
C ILE A 128 7.11 16.19 -5.52
N ILE A 129 6.66 15.01 -5.89
CA ILE A 129 5.84 14.12 -5.08
C ILE A 129 6.77 13.01 -4.59
N GLN A 130 6.98 12.94 -3.28
CA GLN A 130 7.97 12.08 -2.64
C GLN A 130 7.34 11.20 -1.56
N ASP A 131 8.04 10.12 -1.23
CA ASP A 131 7.65 9.15 -0.21
C ASP A 131 8.37 9.43 1.12
N PHE A 132 8.15 8.61 2.14
CA PHE A 132 8.71 8.85 3.48
C PHE A 132 10.23 8.82 3.55
N ALA A 133 10.91 8.08 2.67
CA ALA A 133 12.31 7.76 2.87
C ALA A 133 13.27 8.94 2.61
N GLN A 134 12.89 9.90 1.75
CA GLN A 134 13.82 10.93 1.24
C GLN A 134 13.88 12.19 2.13
N TYR A 135 14.18 12.02 3.42
CA TYR A 135 14.17 13.10 4.41
C TYR A 135 15.10 14.28 4.08
N TRP A 136 16.18 14.05 3.32
CA TRP A 136 17.15 15.05 2.89
C TRP A 136 16.64 15.97 1.77
N LEU A 137 15.54 15.61 1.08
CA LEU A 137 15.11 16.26 -0.16
C LEU A 137 14.37 17.60 0.06
N ALA A 138 13.73 17.77 1.21
CA ALA A 138 12.99 18.98 1.53
C ALA A 138 13.83 20.27 1.46
N PRO A 139 14.98 20.39 2.15
CA PRO A 139 15.81 21.60 2.08
C PRO A 139 16.39 21.87 0.69
N ILE A 140 16.67 20.83 -0.09
CA ILE A 140 17.22 20.96 -1.46
C ILE A 140 16.18 21.54 -2.39
N SER A 141 15.02 20.90 -2.49
CA SER A 141 13.93 21.36 -3.34
C SER A 141 13.40 22.74 -2.93
N ALA A 142 13.47 23.10 -1.64
CA ALA A 142 13.10 24.43 -1.16
C ALA A 142 14.03 25.52 -1.71
N LYS A 143 15.35 25.29 -1.70
CA LYS A 143 16.36 26.20 -2.30
C LYS A 143 16.16 26.37 -3.80
N LEU A 144 15.70 25.32 -4.48
CA LEU A 144 15.41 25.35 -5.92
C LEU A 144 14.02 25.93 -6.26
N GLY A 145 13.25 26.37 -5.26
CA GLY A 145 11.91 26.92 -5.49
C GLY A 145 10.86 25.89 -5.93
N ILE A 146 11.14 24.59 -5.76
CA ILE A 146 10.25 23.49 -6.16
C ILE A 146 9.22 23.26 -5.05
N SER A 147 7.96 23.03 -5.43
CA SER A 147 6.87 22.72 -4.48
C SER A 147 6.90 21.22 -4.14
N ARG A 148 6.55 20.83 -2.92
CA ARG A 148 6.69 19.45 -2.43
C ARG A 148 5.36 18.87 -1.97
N ILE A 149 5.15 17.61 -2.25
CA ILE A 149 4.05 16.82 -1.69
C ILE A 149 4.62 15.56 -1.06
N PHE A 150 4.17 15.27 0.16
CA PHE A 150 4.32 13.96 0.76
C PHE A 150 3.19 13.05 0.28
N TYR A 151 3.50 11.91 -0.34
CA TYR A 151 2.51 10.92 -0.74
C TYR A 151 2.53 9.72 0.21
N GLY A 152 1.54 9.65 1.10
CA GLY A 152 1.27 8.48 1.91
C GLY A 152 0.66 7.33 1.09
N ILE A 153 1.44 6.28 0.86
CA ILE A 153 0.93 5.01 0.30
C ILE A 153 0.28 4.13 1.38
N ILE A 154 0.71 4.33 2.63
CA ILE A 154 0.07 3.80 3.83
C ILE A 154 -1.18 4.61 4.21
N ASN A 155 -2.03 4.04 5.05
CA ASN A 155 -3.34 4.63 5.36
C ASN A 155 -3.29 5.85 6.29
N ALA A 156 -4.38 6.64 6.26
CA ALA A 156 -4.52 7.85 7.07
C ALA A 156 -4.46 7.56 8.57
N TRP A 157 -5.06 6.46 9.00
CA TRP A 157 -4.99 6.01 10.38
C TRP A 157 -3.59 5.60 10.81
N PHE A 158 -2.77 5.03 9.91
CA PHE A 158 -1.39 4.71 10.25
C PHE A 158 -0.57 5.98 10.48
N LEU A 159 -0.62 6.96 9.57
CA LEU A 159 0.09 8.23 9.76
C LEU A 159 -0.41 8.99 10.98
N SER A 160 -1.74 9.03 11.18
CA SER A 160 -2.33 9.63 12.39
C SER A 160 -1.89 8.89 13.65
N PHE A 161 -1.66 7.58 13.59
CA PHE A 161 -1.18 6.78 14.71
C PHE A 161 0.28 7.12 15.09
N LEU A 162 1.08 7.66 14.17
CA LEU A 162 2.43 8.15 14.47
C LEU A 162 2.44 9.52 15.17
N GLY A 163 1.34 10.26 15.13
CA GLY A 163 1.19 11.58 15.74
C GLY A 163 1.61 12.72 14.82
N SER A 164 1.92 13.87 15.41
CA SER A 164 2.38 15.06 14.65
C SER A 164 3.79 14.85 14.06
N PHE A 165 4.19 15.70 13.11
CA PHE A 165 5.54 15.57 12.54
C PHE A 165 6.60 15.94 13.59
N GLU A 166 6.29 16.81 14.54
CA GLU A 166 7.14 17.14 15.69
C GLU A 166 7.40 15.89 16.54
N ASN A 167 6.35 15.14 16.88
CA ASN A 167 6.50 13.88 17.63
C ASN A 167 7.39 12.87 16.88
N MET A 168 7.23 12.79 15.56
CA MET A 168 8.02 11.92 14.70
C MET A 168 9.49 12.34 14.63
N ILE A 169 9.77 13.64 14.46
CA ILE A 169 11.13 14.20 14.40
C ILE A 169 11.86 14.01 15.73
N ASP A 170 11.16 14.21 16.85
CA ASP A 170 11.73 14.11 18.18
C ASP A 170 12.29 12.71 18.48
N THR A 171 11.79 11.65 17.84
CA THR A 171 12.31 10.26 18.03
C THR A 171 13.81 10.14 17.83
N ASN A 172 14.41 10.95 16.97
CA ASN A 172 15.84 10.90 16.67
C ASN A 172 16.72 11.59 17.73
N ASN A 173 16.11 12.45 18.55
CA ASN A 173 16.76 13.25 19.59
C ASN A 173 16.27 12.92 21.00
N CYS A 174 15.23 12.10 21.14
CA CYS A 174 14.59 11.82 22.42
C CYS A 174 15.45 10.91 23.30
N THR A 175 15.64 11.32 24.55
CA THR A 175 16.26 10.48 25.60
C THR A 175 15.27 9.47 26.20
N SER A 176 14.00 9.53 25.82
CA SER A 176 12.91 8.67 26.30
C SER A 176 12.02 8.27 25.12
N PRO A 177 12.42 7.25 24.33
CA PRO A 177 11.63 6.79 23.19
C PRO A 177 10.22 6.33 23.61
N PRO A 178 9.25 6.29 22.69
CA PRO A 178 7.92 5.76 22.95
C PRO A 178 8.01 4.39 23.61
N LYS A 179 7.18 4.16 24.62
CA LYS A 179 7.14 2.88 25.32
C LYS A 179 6.25 1.90 24.58
N LEU A 180 6.43 0.63 24.89
CA LEU A 180 5.64 -0.45 24.33
C LEU A 180 4.14 -0.22 24.52
N GLU A 181 3.77 0.17 25.73
CA GLU A 181 2.38 0.34 26.16
C GLU A 181 1.69 1.47 25.41
N ASP A 182 2.44 2.43 24.85
CA ASP A 182 1.90 3.53 24.06
C ASP A 182 1.31 3.06 22.72
N PHE A 183 1.74 1.90 22.21
CA PHE A 183 1.28 1.34 20.94
C PHE A 183 0.15 0.29 21.10
N LEU A 184 -0.06 -0.21 22.32
CA LEU A 184 -1.08 -1.23 22.62
C LEU A 184 -2.48 -0.66 22.87
N VAL A 185 -2.62 0.66 22.76
CA VAL A 185 -3.89 1.39 22.93
C VAL A 185 -4.04 2.43 21.81
N PRO A 186 -5.28 2.86 21.50
CA PRO A 186 -5.48 3.99 20.62
C PRO A 186 -4.73 5.24 21.12
N PRO A 187 -4.03 5.98 20.23
CA PRO A 187 -3.27 7.15 20.64
C PRO A 187 -4.18 8.23 21.25
N LYS A 188 -3.68 8.92 22.28
CA LYS A 188 -4.46 9.88 23.08
C LYS A 188 -4.98 11.09 22.27
N TRP A 189 -4.35 11.38 21.14
CA TRP A 189 -4.76 12.46 20.24
C TRP A 189 -5.84 12.05 19.24
N VAL A 190 -6.26 10.78 19.20
CA VAL A 190 -7.39 10.33 18.40
C VAL A 190 -8.69 10.71 19.14
N PRO A 191 -9.53 11.62 18.60
CA PRO A 191 -10.66 12.19 19.35
C PRO A 191 -11.95 11.36 19.25
N PHE A 192 -11.88 10.16 18.70
CA PHE A 192 -13.03 9.28 18.45
C PHE A 192 -12.71 7.83 18.82
N GLU A 193 -13.76 7.04 19.05
CA GLU A 193 -13.62 5.62 19.38
C GLU A 193 -13.02 4.85 18.20
N THR A 194 -12.03 4.00 18.47
CA THR A 194 -11.39 3.17 17.47
C THR A 194 -10.69 1.97 18.12
N LYS A 195 -10.55 0.87 17.37
CA LYS A 195 -9.67 -0.25 17.71
C LYS A 195 -8.29 -0.17 17.07
N ALA A 196 -7.90 0.98 16.50
CA ALA A 196 -6.55 1.17 15.94
C ALA A 196 -5.49 1.13 17.05
N ALA A 197 -4.97 -0.07 17.30
CA ALA A 197 -3.89 -0.36 18.23
C ALA A 197 -3.11 -1.59 17.75
N TYR A 198 -1.82 -1.62 18.06
CA TYR A 198 -0.99 -2.79 17.82
C TYR A 198 -1.21 -3.85 18.88
N ARG A 199 -0.95 -5.11 18.52
CA ARG A 199 -0.80 -6.21 19.47
C ARG A 199 0.66 -6.42 19.84
N LEU A 200 0.89 -7.17 20.92
CA LEU A 200 2.24 -7.37 21.48
C LEU A 200 3.20 -7.92 20.41
N HIS A 201 2.83 -8.97 19.70
CA HIS A 201 3.66 -9.51 18.62
C HIS A 201 3.93 -8.58 17.41
N GLU A 202 3.23 -7.45 17.27
CA GLU A 202 3.39 -6.49 16.16
C GLU A 202 4.26 -5.28 16.54
N GLU A 203 4.40 -5.03 17.84
CA GLU A 203 5.01 -3.83 18.43
C GLU A 203 6.51 -3.67 18.14
N ARG A 204 7.22 -4.77 17.94
CA ARG A 204 8.68 -4.78 17.84
C ARG A 204 9.09 -3.91 16.66
N TRP A 205 8.29 -3.96 15.61
CA TRP A 205 8.44 -3.11 14.45
C TRP A 205 8.28 -1.61 14.80
N MET A 206 7.29 -1.24 15.62
CA MET A 206 7.07 0.15 16.04
C MET A 206 8.26 0.68 16.84
N VAL A 207 8.75 -0.09 17.81
CA VAL A 207 9.92 0.29 18.62
C VAL A 207 11.15 0.42 17.72
N GLU A 208 11.43 -0.56 16.86
CA GLU A 208 12.56 -0.51 15.92
C GLU A 208 12.44 0.70 14.95
N SER A 209 11.24 1.04 14.49
CA SER A 209 10.99 2.17 13.59
C SER A 209 11.29 3.54 14.22
N SER A 210 11.26 3.62 15.56
CA SER A 210 11.58 4.83 16.33
C SER A 210 13.09 4.97 16.61
N GLN A 211 13.88 3.92 16.39
CA GLN A 211 15.30 3.90 16.69
C GLN A 211 16.16 4.22 15.47
N LYS A 212 17.32 4.83 15.71
CA LYS A 212 18.34 5.04 14.67
C LYS A 212 18.84 3.70 14.16
N ASN A 213 18.85 3.55 12.84
CA ASN A 213 19.44 2.40 12.17
C ASN A 213 20.77 2.77 11.48
N VAL A 214 21.32 1.88 10.64
CA VAL A 214 22.63 2.07 9.97
C VAL A 214 22.69 3.30 9.06
N SER A 215 21.54 3.86 8.67
CA SER A 215 21.46 5.13 7.93
C SER A 215 21.66 6.37 8.80
N GLY A 216 21.66 6.23 10.13
CA GLY A 216 21.84 7.32 11.09
C GLY A 216 20.55 7.99 11.55
N VAL A 217 19.39 7.62 10.99
CA VAL A 217 18.07 8.15 11.35
C VAL A 217 17.03 7.04 11.49
N SER A 218 15.97 7.30 12.28
CA SER A 218 14.82 6.41 12.43
C SER A 218 13.81 6.55 11.28
N ASP A 219 12.91 5.58 11.12
CA ASP A 219 11.84 5.65 10.12
C ASP A 219 10.78 6.70 10.51
N MET A 220 10.52 6.87 11.81
CA MET A 220 9.66 7.94 12.31
C MET A 220 10.25 9.31 11.95
N TYR A 221 11.54 9.53 12.18
CA TYR A 221 12.22 10.77 11.80
C TYR A 221 12.11 11.05 10.29
N ARG A 222 12.29 10.02 9.45
CA ARG A 222 12.14 10.13 8.00
C ARG A 222 10.74 10.62 7.61
N ASN A 223 9.69 10.04 8.19
CA ASN A 223 8.32 10.49 7.97
C ASN A 223 8.14 11.96 8.43
N GLY A 224 8.55 12.27 9.66
CA GLY A 224 8.39 13.59 10.26
C GLY A 224 9.04 14.71 9.44
N VAL A 225 10.33 14.59 9.10
CA VAL A 225 11.04 15.60 8.30
C VAL A 225 10.45 15.74 6.90
N THR A 226 10.03 14.63 6.30
CA THR A 226 9.46 14.65 4.94
C THR A 226 8.08 15.33 4.94
N ILE A 227 7.26 15.11 5.98
CA ILE A 227 5.96 15.76 6.17
C ILE A 227 6.15 17.24 6.50
N GLU A 228 7.01 17.59 7.47
CA GLU A 228 7.33 18.99 7.83
C GLU A 228 7.77 19.79 6.60
N GLY A 229 8.59 19.18 5.75
CA GLY A 229 9.07 19.79 4.53
C GLY A 229 8.00 19.97 3.44
N ALA A 230 6.86 19.29 3.49
CA ALA A 230 5.87 19.28 2.42
C ALA A 230 4.97 20.53 2.40
N ASN A 231 4.35 20.81 1.24
CA ASN A 231 3.32 21.84 1.11
C ASN A 231 1.90 21.27 1.30
N ALA A 232 1.75 19.96 1.10
CA ALA A 232 0.52 19.21 1.32
C ALA A 232 0.85 17.72 1.45
N ILE A 233 -0.08 16.99 2.07
CA ILE A 233 -0.08 15.53 2.09
C ILE A 233 -1.10 15.06 1.06
N ILE A 234 -0.71 14.13 0.22
CA ILE A 234 -1.67 13.34 -0.56
C ILE A 234 -1.64 11.92 -0.05
N ILE A 235 -2.78 11.24 -0.10
CA ILE A 235 -2.89 9.89 0.47
C ILE A 235 -3.84 9.03 -0.34
N ARG A 236 -3.48 7.76 -0.56
CA ARG A 236 -4.31 6.84 -1.34
C ARG A 236 -5.50 6.37 -0.51
N HIS A 237 -6.54 7.21 -0.45
CA HIS A 237 -7.68 7.03 0.44
C HIS A 237 -8.92 7.73 -0.14
N CYS A 238 -10.08 7.58 0.51
CA CYS A 238 -11.30 8.34 0.20
C CYS A 238 -12.04 8.78 1.48
N ASN A 239 -12.84 9.84 1.40
CA ASN A 239 -13.64 10.34 2.52
C ASN A 239 -14.81 9.40 2.87
N GLU A 240 -15.37 8.72 1.87
CA GLU A 240 -16.59 7.91 2.01
C GLU A 240 -16.38 6.68 2.90
N PHE A 241 -15.15 6.19 3.02
CA PHE A 241 -14.84 5.05 3.88
C PHE A 241 -14.51 5.50 5.30
N GLU A 242 -13.56 6.42 5.44
CA GLU A 242 -12.96 6.79 6.74
C GLU A 242 -12.46 8.26 6.74
N GLY A 243 -13.34 9.22 6.43
CA GLY A 243 -13.00 10.64 6.32
C GLY A 243 -12.52 11.31 7.63
N GLN A 244 -12.90 10.79 8.79
CA GLN A 244 -12.46 11.33 10.09
C GLN A 244 -10.95 11.20 10.29
N TRP A 245 -10.33 10.15 9.74
CA TRP A 245 -8.88 9.96 9.79
C TRP A 245 -8.13 10.93 8.88
N LEU A 246 -8.71 11.28 7.73
CA LEU A 246 -8.16 12.33 6.86
C LEU A 246 -8.20 13.69 7.56
N LYS A 247 -9.30 13.97 8.27
CA LYS A 247 -9.44 15.19 9.05
C LYS A 247 -8.44 15.25 10.22
N LEU A 248 -8.30 14.17 10.97
CA LEU A 248 -7.32 14.08 12.04
C LEU A 248 -5.89 14.31 11.51
N LEU A 249 -5.55 13.72 10.36
CA LEU A 249 -4.23 13.92 9.75
C LEU A 249 -3.98 15.38 9.35
N GLU A 250 -5.01 16.06 8.84
CA GLU A 250 -4.94 17.51 8.55
C GLU A 250 -4.73 18.32 9.82
N ASP A 251 -5.43 17.98 10.90
CA ASP A 251 -5.34 18.67 12.19
C ASP A 251 -3.99 18.43 12.88
N LEU A 252 -3.41 17.23 12.78
CA LEU A 252 -2.11 16.86 13.37
C LEU A 252 -0.91 17.55 12.70
N HIS A 253 -1.02 17.87 11.40
CA HIS A 253 0.09 18.42 10.62
C HIS A 253 -0.14 19.86 10.16
N HIS A 254 -1.31 20.43 10.44
CA HIS A 254 -1.68 21.80 10.10
C HIS A 254 -1.46 22.14 8.62
N MET A 255 -1.73 21.17 7.73
CA MET A 255 -1.55 21.33 6.28
C MET A 255 -2.60 20.57 5.48
N PRO A 256 -2.86 20.97 4.21
CA PRO A 256 -3.85 20.31 3.39
C PRO A 256 -3.58 18.81 3.22
N VAL A 257 -4.60 17.99 3.47
CA VAL A 257 -4.59 16.55 3.20
C VAL A 257 -5.56 16.26 2.06
N LEU A 258 -5.05 15.77 0.93
CA LEU A 258 -5.85 15.46 -0.25
C LEU A 258 -5.88 13.95 -0.51
N PRO A 259 -7.03 13.28 -0.34
CA PRO A 259 -7.19 11.92 -0.84
C PRO A 259 -7.01 11.86 -2.36
N THR A 260 -6.24 10.91 -2.85
CA THR A 260 -6.07 10.62 -4.29
C THR A 260 -7.14 9.66 -4.84
N GLY A 261 -8.10 9.28 -3.99
CA GLY A 261 -8.97 8.14 -4.22
C GLY A 261 -8.23 6.83 -3.94
N LEU A 262 -8.92 5.73 -4.18
CA LEU A 262 -8.40 4.38 -3.99
C LEU A 262 -7.62 3.89 -5.21
N MET A 263 -7.76 4.56 -6.36
CA MET A 263 -7.12 4.16 -7.63
C MET A 263 -7.18 2.63 -7.85
N PRO A 264 -8.38 2.02 -7.88
CA PRO A 264 -8.50 0.58 -8.09
C PRO A 264 -7.94 0.24 -9.47
N PRO A 265 -7.15 -0.84 -9.60
CA PRO A 265 -6.59 -1.24 -10.88
C PRO A 265 -7.70 -1.58 -11.89
N ILE A 266 -7.46 -1.25 -13.16
CA ILE A 266 -8.38 -1.58 -14.24
C ILE A 266 -8.22 -3.07 -14.56
N VAL A 267 -9.33 -3.79 -14.65
CA VAL A 267 -9.31 -5.17 -15.17
C VAL A 267 -9.07 -5.10 -16.68
N GLU A 268 -7.87 -5.42 -17.14
CA GLU A 268 -7.57 -5.52 -18.56
C GLU A 268 -8.37 -6.68 -19.19
N SER A 269 -9.17 -6.37 -20.22
CA SER A 269 -10.08 -7.32 -20.84
C SER A 269 -9.52 -8.04 -22.07
N SER A 270 -8.42 -7.59 -22.69
CA SER A 270 -8.08 -8.02 -24.07
C SER A 270 -6.72 -8.68 -24.27
N SER A 271 -5.70 -8.38 -23.45
CA SER A 271 -4.33 -8.88 -23.63
C SER A 271 -4.15 -10.30 -23.07
N ASP A 272 -4.76 -10.58 -21.91
CA ASP A 272 -4.53 -11.79 -21.11
C ASP A 272 -5.57 -12.89 -21.32
N GLU A 273 -6.54 -12.77 -22.23
CA GLU A 273 -7.48 -13.86 -22.51
C GLU A 273 -6.82 -15.05 -23.20
N LYS A 274 -5.69 -14.83 -23.88
CA LYS A 274 -4.87 -15.86 -24.51
C LYS A 274 -3.78 -16.42 -23.59
N ASN A 275 -3.69 -15.94 -22.35
CA ASN A 275 -2.70 -16.42 -21.39
C ASN A 275 -3.12 -17.82 -20.91
N GLU A 276 -2.36 -18.85 -21.27
CA GLU A 276 -2.64 -20.26 -20.92
C GLU A 276 -2.88 -20.45 -19.40
N SER A 277 -2.12 -19.74 -18.56
CA SER A 277 -2.31 -19.80 -17.10
C SER A 277 -3.69 -19.32 -16.67
N TRP A 278 -4.19 -18.23 -17.27
CA TRP A 278 -5.52 -17.71 -16.97
C TRP A 278 -6.61 -18.65 -17.48
N ILE A 279 -6.44 -19.26 -18.65
CA ILE A 279 -7.40 -20.22 -19.21
C ILE A 279 -7.63 -21.37 -18.23
N SER A 280 -6.56 -22.04 -17.79
CA SER A 280 -6.67 -23.16 -16.84
C SER A 280 -7.25 -22.74 -15.49
N ILE A 281 -6.86 -21.57 -14.97
CA ILE A 281 -7.42 -21.03 -13.72
C ILE A 281 -8.92 -20.78 -13.89
N LYS A 282 -9.32 -20.13 -14.98
CA LYS A 282 -10.72 -19.77 -15.25
C LYS A 282 -11.59 -21.02 -15.39
N GLU A 283 -11.14 -22.04 -16.13
CA GLU A 283 -11.87 -23.31 -16.28
C GLU A 283 -12.19 -23.94 -14.93
N TRP A 284 -11.18 -24.05 -14.04
CA TRP A 284 -11.41 -24.58 -12.70
C TRP A 284 -12.34 -23.71 -11.86
N LEU A 285 -12.23 -22.38 -11.97
CA LEU A 285 -13.10 -21.45 -11.26
C LEU A 285 -14.56 -21.53 -11.75
N ASP A 286 -14.80 -21.80 -13.04
CA ASP A 286 -16.12 -21.87 -13.67
C ASP A 286 -16.91 -23.12 -13.23
N GLU A 287 -16.22 -24.20 -12.87
CA GLU A 287 -16.83 -25.44 -12.34
C GLU A 287 -17.39 -25.28 -10.92
N LYS A 288 -17.02 -24.22 -10.20
CA LYS A 288 -17.41 -24.04 -8.79
C LYS A 288 -18.68 -23.21 -8.64
N PRO A 289 -19.50 -23.49 -7.60
CA PRO A 289 -20.66 -22.67 -7.29
C PRO A 289 -20.31 -21.19 -7.08
N LYS A 290 -21.30 -20.33 -7.29
CA LYS A 290 -21.15 -18.88 -7.08
C LYS A 290 -20.78 -18.59 -5.62
N GLY A 291 -19.74 -17.80 -5.41
CA GLY A 291 -19.30 -17.35 -4.09
C GLY A 291 -18.83 -18.47 -3.14
N SER A 292 -18.43 -19.64 -3.64
CA SER A 292 -17.99 -20.74 -2.78
C SER A 292 -16.49 -20.77 -2.52
N ILE A 293 -15.67 -20.10 -3.33
CA ILE A 293 -14.21 -20.21 -3.27
C ILE A 293 -13.62 -19.13 -2.37
N VAL A 294 -12.69 -19.53 -1.50
CA VAL A 294 -11.77 -18.63 -0.80
C VAL A 294 -10.55 -18.42 -1.69
N TYR A 295 -10.33 -17.19 -2.14
CA TYR A 295 -9.07 -16.83 -2.76
C TYR A 295 -8.05 -16.53 -1.65
N VAL A 296 -6.85 -17.09 -1.73
CA VAL A 296 -5.79 -16.92 -0.72
C VAL A 296 -4.55 -16.33 -1.40
N ALA A 297 -4.16 -15.13 -1.01
CA ALA A 297 -2.93 -14.49 -1.46
C ALA A 297 -2.39 -13.51 -0.42
N LEU A 298 -1.16 -13.76 0.05
CA LEU A 298 -0.50 -12.96 1.10
C LEU A 298 0.43 -11.87 0.53
N GLY A 299 0.46 -11.68 -0.79
CA GLY A 299 1.36 -10.74 -1.46
C GLY A 299 2.76 -11.31 -1.69
N SER A 300 3.60 -10.56 -2.41
CA SER A 300 4.97 -10.96 -2.76
C SER A 300 6.04 -10.42 -1.79
N GLU A 301 5.68 -9.46 -0.94
CA GLU A 301 6.59 -8.84 0.03
C GLU A 301 6.54 -9.51 1.42
N VAL A 302 5.52 -10.35 1.67
CA VAL A 302 5.40 -11.11 2.92
C VAL A 302 6.24 -12.37 2.83
N THR A 303 7.13 -12.57 3.81
CA THR A 303 7.81 -13.84 4.03
C THR A 303 7.16 -14.53 5.22
N VAL A 304 6.59 -15.71 4.99
CA VAL A 304 5.88 -16.50 6.00
C VAL A 304 6.73 -17.71 6.39
N GLY A 305 6.84 -17.99 7.70
CA GLY A 305 7.62 -19.13 8.19
C GLY A 305 7.02 -20.48 7.78
N GLN A 306 7.86 -21.53 7.70
CA GLN A 306 7.40 -22.87 7.31
C GLN A 306 6.33 -23.45 8.26
N SER A 307 6.41 -23.15 9.57
CA SER A 307 5.40 -23.53 10.56
C SER A 307 4.06 -22.85 10.28
N GLU A 308 4.07 -21.55 9.98
CA GLU A 308 2.89 -20.76 9.63
C GLU A 308 2.25 -21.20 8.31
N ILE A 309 3.06 -21.56 7.31
CA ILE A 309 2.57 -22.19 6.07
C ILE A 309 1.89 -23.53 6.35
N ASN A 310 2.45 -24.36 7.24
CA ASN A 310 1.84 -25.63 7.62
C ASN A 310 0.49 -25.44 8.31
N GLU A 311 0.39 -24.49 9.23
CA GLU A 311 -0.87 -24.17 9.91
C GLU A 311 -1.91 -23.55 8.95
N LEU A 312 -1.49 -22.71 8.01
CA LEU A 312 -2.37 -22.18 6.96
C LEU A 312 -2.91 -23.30 6.07
N ALA A 313 -2.04 -24.19 5.57
CA ALA A 313 -2.43 -25.32 4.75
C ALA A 313 -3.44 -26.23 5.49
N ARG A 314 -3.10 -26.67 6.71
CA ARG A 314 -3.99 -27.48 7.55
C ARG A 314 -5.30 -26.76 7.85
N GLY A 315 -5.27 -25.46 8.08
CA GLY A 315 -6.48 -24.68 8.33
C GLY A 315 -7.41 -24.60 7.12
N LEU A 316 -6.85 -24.46 5.91
CA LEU A 316 -7.62 -24.52 4.66
C LEU A 316 -8.25 -25.90 4.47
N GLU A 317 -7.50 -26.97 4.69
CA GLU A 317 -8.01 -28.37 4.67
C GLU A 317 -9.17 -28.54 5.67
N LEU A 318 -8.95 -28.21 6.95
CA LEU A 318 -9.94 -28.32 8.03
C LEU A 318 -11.18 -27.43 7.84
N SER A 319 -11.05 -26.33 7.08
CA SER A 319 -12.18 -25.44 6.80
C SER A 319 -13.26 -26.13 5.95
N GLY A 320 -12.90 -27.14 5.15
CA GLY A 320 -13.76 -27.78 4.16
C GLY A 320 -14.25 -26.84 3.03
N SER A 321 -13.83 -25.58 3.03
CA SER A 321 -14.23 -24.60 2.00
C SER A 321 -13.34 -24.76 0.77
N PRO A 322 -13.90 -24.69 -0.45
CA PRO A 322 -13.09 -24.66 -1.65
C PRO A 322 -12.14 -23.46 -1.65
N PHE A 323 -10.89 -23.65 -2.07
CA PHE A 323 -9.90 -22.58 -2.05
C PHE A 323 -9.03 -22.53 -3.32
N PHE A 324 -8.59 -21.33 -3.68
CA PHE A 324 -7.55 -21.11 -4.67
C PHE A 324 -6.43 -20.33 -4.01
N TRP A 325 -5.30 -20.99 -3.75
CA TRP A 325 -4.19 -20.42 -2.99
C TRP A 325 -3.00 -20.14 -3.89
N VAL A 326 -2.66 -18.85 -4.03
CA VAL A 326 -1.42 -18.43 -4.69
C VAL A 326 -0.30 -18.46 -3.66
N LEU A 327 0.63 -19.39 -3.84
CA LEU A 327 1.78 -19.59 -2.96
C LEU A 327 3.07 -19.39 -3.76
N ARG A 328 3.53 -18.14 -3.81
CA ARG A 328 4.77 -17.80 -4.51
C ARG A 328 5.97 -18.03 -3.60
N LYS A 329 7.08 -18.45 -4.20
CA LYS A 329 8.39 -18.42 -3.55
C LYS A 329 8.78 -16.95 -3.30
N SER A 330 9.32 -16.64 -2.12
CA SER A 330 9.89 -15.30 -1.89
C SER A 330 11.07 -15.10 -2.84
N SER A 331 11.13 -13.94 -3.49
CA SER A 331 12.07 -13.67 -4.60
C SER A 331 13.50 -13.36 -4.15
N GLY A 332 13.81 -13.47 -2.84
CA GLY A 332 15.13 -13.20 -2.31
C GLY A 332 16.17 -14.20 -2.82
N LEU A 333 17.30 -13.70 -3.32
CA LEU A 333 18.49 -14.51 -3.60
C LEU A 333 19.05 -15.07 -2.28
N GLY A 334 18.52 -16.20 -1.80
CA GLY A 334 19.07 -16.85 -0.61
C GLY A 334 18.26 -18.03 -0.07
N ASN A 335 16.93 -18.01 -0.13
CA ASN A 335 16.13 -19.17 0.30
C ASN A 335 16.07 -20.21 -0.81
N ASN A 336 17.10 -21.07 -0.86
CA ASN A 336 17.09 -22.28 -1.68
C ASN A 336 16.10 -23.32 -1.18
N ASP A 337 15.61 -23.22 0.05
CA ASP A 337 14.63 -24.17 0.57
C ASP A 337 13.26 -23.94 -0.09
N PRO A 338 12.69 -24.96 -0.75
CA PRO A 338 11.36 -24.88 -1.31
C PRO A 338 10.35 -24.68 -0.18
N ILE A 339 9.32 -23.85 -0.39
CA ILE A 339 8.17 -23.86 0.51
C ILE A 339 7.54 -25.26 0.42
N VAL A 340 7.62 -26.02 1.51
CA VAL A 340 7.14 -27.40 1.54
C VAL A 340 5.72 -27.41 2.09
N LEU A 341 4.77 -27.91 1.31
CA LEU A 341 3.41 -28.16 1.81
C LEU A 341 3.42 -29.42 2.69
N PRO A 342 2.52 -29.55 3.68
CA PRO A 342 2.41 -30.77 4.47
C PRO A 342 2.28 -32.02 3.59
N ASN A 343 2.96 -33.11 3.96
CA ASN A 343 2.97 -34.35 3.18
C ASN A 343 1.54 -34.79 2.81
N GLY A 344 1.30 -35.03 1.52
CA GLY A 344 0.00 -35.48 0.98
C GLY A 344 -1.09 -34.39 0.90
N PHE A 345 -0.76 -33.12 1.16
CA PHE A 345 -1.76 -32.04 1.21
C PHE A 345 -2.48 -31.83 -0.12
N GLU A 346 -1.74 -31.74 -1.23
CA GLU A 346 -2.33 -31.50 -2.56
C GLU A 346 -3.21 -32.70 -2.99
N GLU A 347 -2.85 -33.93 -2.60
CA GLU A 347 -3.65 -35.13 -2.84
C GLU A 347 -4.95 -35.14 -2.02
N ARG A 348 -4.86 -34.86 -0.72
CA ARG A 348 -6.05 -34.81 0.16
C ARG A 348 -7.02 -33.70 -0.22
N THR A 349 -6.50 -32.59 -0.72
CA THR A 349 -7.31 -31.41 -1.08
C THR A 349 -7.64 -31.31 -2.57
N LYS A 350 -7.29 -32.30 -3.40
CA LYS A 350 -7.47 -32.27 -4.87
C LYS A 350 -8.89 -31.91 -5.33
N GLY A 351 -9.91 -32.37 -4.61
CA GLY A 351 -11.33 -32.05 -4.89
C GLY A 351 -11.81 -30.72 -4.29
N GLN A 352 -11.08 -30.20 -3.31
CA GLN A 352 -11.41 -29.01 -2.53
C GLN A 352 -10.76 -27.75 -3.09
N GLY A 353 -9.47 -27.77 -3.39
CA GLY A 353 -8.72 -26.55 -3.74
C GLY A 353 -7.50 -26.78 -4.61
N ILE A 354 -6.92 -25.66 -5.07
CA ILE A 354 -5.68 -25.61 -5.86
C ILE A 354 -4.64 -24.76 -5.13
N VAL A 355 -3.39 -25.23 -5.14
CA VAL A 355 -2.22 -24.40 -4.84
C VAL A 355 -1.52 -24.01 -6.13
N TRP A 356 -1.47 -22.72 -6.39
CA TRP A 356 -0.86 -22.13 -7.57
C TRP A 356 0.50 -21.52 -7.23
N LYS A 357 1.58 -22.15 -7.71
CA LYS A 357 2.96 -21.82 -7.30
C LYS A 357 3.63 -20.72 -8.14
N SER A 358 2.95 -20.22 -9.18
CA SER A 358 3.48 -19.22 -10.11
C SER A 358 2.67 -17.92 -10.07
N TRP A 359 2.95 -17.00 -11.01
CA TRP A 359 2.15 -15.79 -11.14
C TRP A 359 0.70 -16.13 -11.48
N ALA A 360 -0.23 -15.34 -10.94
CA ALA A 360 -1.67 -15.50 -11.14
C ALA A 360 -2.32 -14.11 -11.28
N PRO A 361 -3.31 -13.95 -12.18
CA PRO A 361 -3.99 -12.67 -12.40
C PRO A 361 -5.00 -12.39 -11.28
N GLN A 362 -4.52 -11.89 -10.14
CA GLN A 362 -5.29 -11.65 -8.91
C GLN A 362 -6.61 -10.91 -9.19
N MET A 363 -6.58 -9.83 -9.98
CA MET A 363 -7.76 -9.06 -10.36
C MET A 363 -8.82 -9.89 -11.08
N LYS A 364 -8.42 -10.76 -12.00
CA LYS A 364 -9.35 -11.62 -12.73
C LYS A 364 -9.97 -12.66 -11.80
N ILE A 365 -9.16 -13.27 -10.92
CA ILE A 365 -9.64 -14.23 -9.91
C ILE A 365 -10.64 -13.57 -8.97
N LEU A 366 -10.29 -12.43 -8.37
CA LEU A 366 -11.18 -11.69 -7.46
C LEU A 366 -12.48 -11.24 -8.14
N SER A 367 -12.45 -10.91 -9.43
CA SER A 367 -13.65 -10.56 -10.19
C SER A 367 -14.58 -11.75 -10.49
N HIS A 368 -14.07 -12.99 -10.40
CA HIS A 368 -14.79 -14.18 -10.83
C HIS A 368 -15.99 -14.51 -9.95
N LYS A 369 -17.11 -14.95 -10.55
CA LYS A 369 -18.38 -15.21 -9.83
C LYS A 369 -18.28 -16.26 -8.72
N SER A 370 -17.39 -17.23 -8.85
CA SER A 370 -17.22 -18.32 -7.88
C SER A 370 -16.39 -17.94 -6.66
N VAL A 371 -15.57 -16.88 -6.73
CA VAL A 371 -14.87 -16.35 -5.55
C VAL A 371 -15.88 -15.71 -4.61
N GLY A 372 -15.83 -16.10 -3.33
CA GLY A 372 -16.75 -15.68 -2.28
C GLY A 372 -16.10 -14.95 -1.12
N GLY A 373 -14.78 -15.10 -0.93
CA GLY A 373 -14.00 -14.41 0.10
C GLY A 373 -12.52 -14.32 -0.26
N PHE A 374 -11.80 -13.45 0.42
CA PHE A 374 -10.39 -13.19 0.18
C PHE A 374 -9.57 -13.26 1.47
N LEU A 375 -8.71 -14.28 1.58
CA LEU A 375 -7.70 -14.36 2.63
C LEU A 375 -6.46 -13.57 2.20
N THR A 376 -6.15 -12.53 2.96
CA THR A 376 -5.12 -11.54 2.59
C THR A 376 -4.30 -11.10 3.80
N HIS A 377 -3.08 -10.64 3.50
CA HIS A 377 -2.19 -9.98 4.45
C HIS A 377 -2.62 -8.58 4.90
N CYS A 378 -3.73 -8.05 4.39
CA CYS A 378 -4.26 -6.71 4.75
C CYS A 378 -3.41 -5.53 4.28
N GLY A 379 -2.50 -5.74 3.33
CA GLY A 379 -1.91 -4.62 2.58
C GLY A 379 -3.00 -3.82 1.87
N TRP A 380 -2.85 -2.50 1.84
CA TRP A 380 -3.92 -1.61 1.39
C TRP A 380 -4.33 -1.81 -0.07
N SER A 381 -3.36 -2.08 -0.97
CA SER A 381 -3.65 -2.43 -2.37
C SER A 381 -4.54 -3.67 -2.48
N SER A 382 -4.19 -4.77 -1.81
CA SER A 382 -5.00 -6.00 -1.83
C SER A 382 -6.38 -5.77 -1.22
N THR A 383 -6.47 -4.97 -0.15
CA THR A 383 -7.75 -4.60 0.46
C THR A 383 -8.66 -3.89 -0.54
N ILE A 384 -8.12 -2.91 -1.28
CA ILE A 384 -8.85 -2.20 -2.34
C ILE A 384 -9.35 -3.17 -3.41
N GLU A 385 -8.48 -4.06 -3.89
CA GLU A 385 -8.81 -5.06 -4.91
C GLU A 385 -9.88 -6.05 -4.45
N GLY A 386 -9.87 -6.48 -3.18
CA GLY A 386 -10.90 -7.33 -2.62
C GLY A 386 -12.26 -6.62 -2.52
N LEU A 387 -12.27 -5.44 -1.90
CA LEU A 387 -13.50 -4.71 -1.59
C LEU A 387 -14.14 -4.05 -2.82
N MET A 388 -13.37 -3.71 -3.86
CA MET A 388 -13.96 -3.23 -5.12
C MET A 388 -14.83 -4.29 -5.81
N PHE A 389 -14.54 -5.58 -5.58
CA PHE A 389 -15.40 -6.70 -5.97
C PHE A 389 -16.27 -7.19 -4.81
N GLY A 390 -16.36 -6.45 -3.72
CA GLY A 390 -17.16 -6.76 -2.55
C GLY A 390 -16.88 -8.14 -1.96
N ARG A 391 -15.61 -8.52 -1.92
CA ARG A 391 -15.18 -9.77 -1.29
C ARG A 391 -14.95 -9.51 0.19
N PRO A 392 -15.61 -10.27 1.09
CA PRO A 392 -15.29 -10.21 2.50
C PRO A 392 -13.84 -10.65 2.72
N LEU A 393 -13.19 -10.04 3.69
CA LEU A 393 -11.78 -10.28 3.98
C LEU A 393 -11.62 -11.29 5.11
N ILE A 394 -10.65 -12.19 4.96
CA ILE A 394 -10.12 -13.04 6.03
C ILE A 394 -8.69 -12.55 6.24
N MET A 395 -8.49 -11.83 7.32
CA MET A 395 -7.37 -10.92 7.50
C MET A 395 -6.27 -11.60 8.31
N LEU A 396 -5.08 -11.71 7.73
CA LEU A 396 -3.91 -12.32 8.36
C LEU A 396 -2.72 -11.38 8.24
N PRO A 397 -2.62 -10.33 9.06
CA PRO A 397 -1.60 -9.29 8.94
C PRO A 397 -0.20 -9.77 9.35
N PHE A 398 0.84 -9.22 8.73
CA PHE A 398 2.24 -9.59 8.99
C PHE A 398 3.19 -8.42 9.19
N LEU A 399 2.98 -7.30 8.49
CA LEU A 399 3.96 -6.22 8.39
C LEU A 399 3.36 -4.86 8.75
N VAL A 400 4.16 -4.00 9.38
CA VAL A 400 4.01 -2.53 9.39
C VAL A 400 2.59 -2.07 9.80
N ASP A 401 1.76 -1.72 8.83
CA ASP A 401 0.44 -1.11 8.99
C ASP A 401 -0.70 -2.12 8.96
N GLN A 402 -0.42 -3.37 8.58
CA GLN A 402 -1.43 -4.38 8.27
C GLN A 402 -2.30 -4.74 9.48
N GLY A 403 -1.72 -4.76 10.68
CA GLY A 403 -2.46 -4.98 11.92
C GLY A 403 -3.50 -3.87 12.16
N LEU A 404 -3.09 -2.61 12.04
CA LEU A 404 -4.01 -1.47 12.15
C LEU A 404 -5.09 -1.51 11.05
N ASN A 405 -4.71 -1.83 9.80
CA ASN A 405 -5.66 -2.01 8.71
C ASN A 405 -6.72 -3.06 9.07
N ALA A 406 -6.31 -4.22 9.59
CA ALA A 406 -7.22 -5.30 9.95
C ALA A 406 -8.22 -4.87 11.04
N ARG A 407 -7.79 -4.08 12.03
CA ARG A 407 -8.64 -3.64 13.15
C ARG A 407 -9.74 -2.69 12.65
N ILE A 408 -9.36 -1.73 11.80
CA ILE A 408 -10.31 -0.78 11.20
C ILE A 408 -11.29 -1.50 10.25
N LEU A 409 -10.79 -2.45 9.44
CA LEU A 409 -11.62 -3.23 8.52
C LEU A 409 -12.61 -4.16 9.26
N GLU A 410 -12.18 -4.76 10.37
CA GLU A 410 -13.04 -5.57 11.23
C GLU A 410 -14.13 -4.72 11.90
N ASP A 411 -13.80 -3.51 12.36
CA ASP A 411 -14.78 -2.54 12.91
C ASP A 411 -15.85 -2.13 11.90
N LYS A 412 -15.52 -2.13 10.60
CA LYS A 412 -16.48 -1.90 9.51
C LYS A 412 -17.25 -3.15 9.10
N TRP A 413 -17.01 -4.29 9.74
CA TRP A 413 -17.63 -5.57 9.43
C TRP A 413 -17.37 -6.01 7.98
N VAL A 414 -16.26 -5.60 7.35
CA VAL A 414 -15.94 -6.02 5.97
C VAL A 414 -15.05 -7.27 5.91
N GLY A 415 -14.60 -7.74 7.07
CA GLY A 415 -13.83 -8.96 7.22
C GLY A 415 -13.69 -9.36 8.68
N VAL A 416 -12.96 -10.45 8.92
CA VAL A 416 -12.55 -10.88 10.25
C VAL A 416 -11.06 -11.12 10.27
N GLU A 417 -10.42 -10.78 11.38
CA GLU A 417 -9.02 -11.13 11.59
C GLU A 417 -8.88 -12.56 12.10
N VAL A 418 -7.92 -13.30 11.54
CA VAL A 418 -7.55 -14.63 12.04
C VAL A 418 -6.94 -14.47 13.44
N PRO A 419 -7.50 -15.10 14.49
CA PRO A 419 -6.95 -15.00 15.83
C PRO A 419 -5.53 -15.54 15.92
N ARG A 420 -4.63 -14.75 16.51
CA ARG A 420 -3.22 -15.08 16.74
C ARG A 420 -2.92 -15.10 18.23
N ASN A 421 -1.86 -15.78 18.62
CA ASN A 421 -1.30 -15.69 19.96
C ASN A 421 -0.80 -14.26 20.20
N GLU A 422 -1.22 -13.63 21.29
CA GLU A 422 -0.88 -12.23 21.58
C GLU A 422 0.63 -12.01 21.70
N GLU A 423 1.36 -12.95 22.33
CA GLU A 423 2.78 -12.82 22.63
C GLU A 423 3.69 -13.03 21.41
N ASN A 424 3.48 -14.12 20.67
CA ASN A 424 4.41 -14.53 19.60
C ASN A 424 3.81 -14.42 18.20
N GLY A 425 2.54 -14.01 18.07
CA GLY A 425 1.88 -13.82 16.78
C GLY A 425 1.59 -15.11 16.02
N SER A 426 1.86 -16.29 16.58
CA SER A 426 1.54 -17.54 15.89
C SER A 426 0.03 -17.73 15.75
N TYR A 427 -0.41 -18.30 14.64
CA TYR A 427 -1.81 -18.71 14.44
C TYR A 427 -1.89 -20.22 14.28
N THR A 428 -3.05 -20.78 14.62
CA THR A 428 -3.29 -22.22 14.48
C THR A 428 -4.15 -22.51 13.27
N SER A 429 -4.05 -23.73 12.76
CA SER A 429 -4.93 -24.28 11.74
C SER A 429 -6.41 -24.20 12.14
N ASN A 430 -6.74 -24.34 13.43
CA ASN A 430 -8.10 -24.13 13.93
C ASN A 430 -8.53 -22.65 13.81
N SER A 431 -7.66 -21.70 14.16
CA SER A 431 -7.95 -20.26 14.01
C SER A 431 -8.26 -19.92 12.55
N VAL A 432 -7.46 -20.44 11.61
CA VAL A 432 -7.67 -20.27 10.17
C VAL A 432 -8.99 -20.92 9.73
N ALA A 433 -9.21 -22.20 10.08
CA ALA A 433 -10.39 -22.94 9.68
C ALA A 433 -11.69 -22.30 10.18
N ASN A 434 -11.70 -21.83 11.43
CA ASN A 434 -12.85 -21.17 12.04
C ASN A 434 -13.14 -19.83 11.37
N SER A 435 -12.10 -19.02 11.09
CA SER A 435 -12.26 -17.72 10.42
C SER A 435 -12.79 -17.89 9.00
N VAL A 436 -12.25 -18.87 8.25
CA VAL A 436 -12.74 -19.22 6.91
C VAL A 436 -14.21 -19.67 6.97
N LYS A 437 -14.56 -20.59 7.87
CA LYS A 437 -15.94 -21.08 8.02
C LYS A 437 -16.89 -19.95 8.40
N LEU A 438 -16.50 -19.10 9.35
CA LEU A 438 -17.29 -17.96 9.79
C LEU A 438 -17.65 -17.06 8.61
N VAL A 439 -16.66 -16.62 7.83
CA VAL A 439 -16.87 -15.71 6.71
C VAL A 439 -17.62 -16.36 5.56
N MET A 440 -17.33 -17.62 5.24
CA MET A 440 -17.87 -18.27 4.04
C MET A 440 -19.25 -18.89 4.24
N VAL A 441 -19.48 -19.57 5.37
CA VAL A 441 -20.70 -20.37 5.60
C VAL A 441 -21.47 -19.95 6.86
N GLY A 442 -20.81 -19.32 7.83
CA GLY A 442 -21.41 -18.92 9.09
C GLY A 442 -22.59 -17.94 8.92
N ASN A 443 -23.54 -18.03 9.85
CA ASN A 443 -24.68 -17.12 9.91
C ASN A 443 -24.23 -15.69 10.21
N ASP A 444 -23.33 -15.50 11.17
CA ASP A 444 -22.76 -14.19 11.50
C ASP A 444 -21.95 -13.63 10.32
N GLY A 445 -21.34 -14.51 9.52
CA GLY A 445 -20.69 -14.18 8.25
C GLY A 445 -21.61 -13.55 7.21
N LYS A 446 -22.94 -13.71 7.31
CA LYS A 446 -23.88 -13.05 6.37
C LYS A 446 -23.79 -11.53 6.47
N LEU A 447 -23.65 -10.98 7.67
CA LEU A 447 -23.48 -9.54 7.87
C LEU A 447 -22.18 -9.08 7.22
N ILE A 448 -21.09 -9.82 7.44
CA ILE A 448 -19.76 -9.50 6.89
C ILE A 448 -19.78 -9.51 5.35
N ARG A 449 -20.38 -10.55 4.76
CA ARG A 449 -20.56 -10.65 3.30
C ARG A 449 -21.43 -9.51 2.75
N GLY A 450 -22.48 -9.11 3.48
CA GLY A 450 -23.34 -7.99 3.14
C GLY A 450 -22.57 -6.67 3.12
N LYS A 451 -21.84 -6.37 4.18
CA LYS A 451 -21.05 -5.13 4.32
C LYS A 451 -19.90 -5.05 3.33
N ALA A 452 -19.17 -6.13 3.12
CA ALA A 452 -18.16 -6.17 2.06
C ALA A 452 -18.79 -5.90 0.68
N LYS A 453 -19.99 -6.43 0.39
CA LYS A 453 -20.68 -6.16 -0.88
C LYS A 453 -21.09 -4.71 -1.04
N GLU A 454 -21.54 -4.04 0.03
CA GLU A 454 -21.85 -2.61 0.03
C GLU A 454 -20.63 -1.76 -0.34
N MET A 455 -19.42 -2.17 0.04
CA MET A 455 -18.17 -1.45 -0.27
C MET A 455 -17.92 -1.26 -1.77
N ARG A 456 -18.53 -2.06 -2.65
CA ARG A 456 -18.45 -1.86 -4.11
C ARG A 456 -18.87 -0.46 -4.54
N ALA A 457 -19.85 0.14 -3.85
CA ALA A 457 -20.34 1.49 -4.14
C ALA A 457 -19.31 2.60 -3.89
N ILE A 458 -18.24 2.29 -3.14
CA ILE A 458 -17.14 3.21 -2.83
C ILE A 458 -15.87 2.74 -3.57
N PHE A 459 -15.42 1.51 -3.29
CA PHE A 459 -14.17 0.94 -3.79
C PHE A 459 -14.18 0.64 -5.29
N GLY A 460 -15.36 0.36 -5.86
CA GLY A 460 -15.54 0.12 -7.29
C GLY A 460 -16.06 1.33 -8.07
N ASN A 461 -16.29 2.47 -7.41
CA ASN A 461 -16.91 3.64 -8.04
C ASN A 461 -15.88 4.52 -8.77
N LYS A 462 -15.78 4.33 -10.09
CA LYS A 462 -14.82 5.04 -10.94
C LYS A 462 -15.03 6.55 -10.94
N GLU A 463 -16.26 7.03 -11.05
CA GLU A 463 -16.58 8.46 -11.07
C GLU A 463 -16.10 9.15 -9.78
N LEU A 464 -16.28 8.48 -8.64
CA LEU A 464 -15.76 8.96 -7.37
C LEU A 464 -14.23 9.03 -7.37
N GLN A 465 -13.54 7.99 -7.86
CA GLN A 465 -12.07 7.99 -7.91
C GLN A 465 -11.53 9.06 -8.86
N ASP A 466 -12.16 9.25 -10.03
CA ASP A 466 -11.77 10.27 -10.99
C ASP A 466 -11.92 11.69 -10.41
N LYS A 467 -12.98 11.94 -9.63
CA LYS A 467 -13.18 13.22 -8.94
C LYS A 467 -12.05 13.55 -7.96
N TYR A 468 -11.53 12.56 -7.23
CA TYR A 468 -10.37 12.77 -6.34
C TYR A 468 -9.12 13.20 -7.11
N ILE A 469 -8.84 12.51 -8.22
CA ILE A 469 -7.71 12.84 -9.10
C ILE A 469 -7.87 14.25 -9.70
N GLU A 470 -9.07 14.62 -10.13
CA GLU A 470 -9.34 15.96 -10.68
C GLU A 470 -9.14 17.06 -9.64
N ASN A 471 -9.57 16.82 -8.39
CA ASN A 471 -9.35 17.76 -7.29
C ASN A 471 -7.86 17.92 -6.96
N LEU A 472 -7.11 16.81 -6.95
CA LEU A 472 -5.65 16.86 -6.77
C LEU A 472 -4.98 17.67 -7.89
N ILE A 473 -5.36 17.45 -9.14
CA ILE A 473 -4.76 18.17 -10.28
C ILE A 473 -5.05 19.67 -10.19
N LYS A 474 -6.30 20.05 -9.89
CA LYS A 474 -6.66 21.46 -9.63
C LYS A 474 -5.84 22.05 -8.49
N PHE A 475 -5.61 21.30 -7.42
CA PHE A 475 -4.76 21.74 -6.32
C PHE A 475 -3.33 22.02 -6.79
N LEU A 476 -2.72 21.10 -7.55
CA LEU A 476 -1.37 21.23 -8.10
C LEU A 476 -1.22 22.46 -9.03
N GLU A 477 -2.23 22.71 -9.87
CA GLU A 477 -2.24 23.84 -10.80
C GLU A 477 -2.33 25.19 -10.08
N ASN A 478 -3.11 25.25 -8.99
CA ASN A 478 -3.39 26.48 -8.25
C ASN A 478 -2.34 26.84 -7.20
N HIS A 479 -1.56 25.87 -6.69
CA HIS A 479 -0.66 26.07 -5.55
C HIS A 479 0.83 25.97 -5.91
N LYS A 480 1.19 25.98 -7.20
CA LYS A 480 2.60 25.98 -7.58
C LYS A 480 3.26 27.30 -7.19
N LYS A 481 4.50 27.23 -6.70
CA LYS A 481 5.32 28.43 -6.51
C LYS A 481 5.55 29.13 -7.85
N VAL A 482 5.34 30.44 -7.87
CA VAL A 482 5.77 31.28 -8.99
C VAL A 482 7.29 31.39 -8.89
N LYS A 483 8.00 30.95 -9.93
CA LYS A 483 9.44 31.17 -10.04
C LYS A 483 9.66 32.66 -10.29
N ASN A 484 10.31 33.34 -9.35
CA ASN A 484 10.76 34.73 -9.53
C ASN A 484 11.89 34.81 -10.56
#